data_AF-A0A5B7V8P5-F1
#
_entry.id   AF-A0A5B7V8P5-F1
#
_cell.length_a   1.000
_cell.length_b   1.000
_cell.length_c   1.000
_cell.angle_alpha   90.00
_cell.angle_beta   90.00
_cell.angle_gamma   90.00
#
_symmetry.space_group_name_H-M   'P 1'
#
loop_
_entity.id
_entity.type
_entity.pdbx_description
1 polymer ?
#
loop_
_entity_poly.entity_id
_entity_poly.type
_entity_poly.pdbx_seq_one_letter_code
_entity_poly.pdbx_strand_id
1 'polypeptide(L)'
;MGFVTVTYPFHAMVGERLEILYAKRRGGALVFVCAYGAARTVTLPQAWTDRGEVPLDHRLSVEQLCAARELADALVRRGERAVGGAS
;
A
#
# COMPACT_ATOMS: atom_id res chain seq x y z
N MET A 1 -19.26 5.04 12.15
CA MET A 1 -18.88 4.50 10.82
C MET A 1 -19.38 5.45 9.75
N GLY A 2 -18.85 5.38 8.53
CA GLY A 2 -19.07 6.38 7.49
C GLY A 2 -18.78 5.79 6.12
N PHE A 3 -18.13 6.55 5.25
CA PHE A 3 -17.88 6.14 3.87
C PHE A 3 -16.39 5.94 3.59
N VAL A 4 -16.09 5.15 2.56
CA VAL A 4 -14.78 5.08 1.91
C VAL A 4 -14.94 5.46 0.45
N THR A 5 -13.89 6.03 -0.13
CA THR A 5 -13.75 6.21 -1.57
C THR A 5 -12.76 5.17 -2.09
N VAL A 6 -13.10 4.44 -3.15
CA VAL A 6 -12.18 3.46 -3.75
C VAL A 6 -11.09 4.20 -4.51
N THR A 7 -9.82 3.92 -4.21
CA THR A 7 -8.65 4.61 -4.80
C THR A 7 -7.76 3.70 -5.63
N TYR A 8 -7.96 2.38 -5.59
CA TYR A 8 -7.11 1.45 -6.33
C TYR A 8 -7.36 1.55 -7.85
N PRO A 9 -6.33 1.82 -8.68
CA PRO A 9 -6.50 2.23 -10.07
C PRO A 9 -7.04 1.15 -11.00
N PHE A 10 -6.94 -0.12 -10.61
CA PHE A 10 -7.42 -1.27 -11.42
C PHE A 10 -8.72 -1.88 -10.88
N HIS A 11 -9.38 -1.19 -9.95
CA HIS A 11 -10.65 -1.65 -9.40
C HIS A 11 -11.82 -1.05 -10.19
N ALA A 12 -12.83 -1.86 -10.54
CA ALA A 12 -13.96 -1.42 -11.36
C ALA A 12 -14.75 -0.24 -10.77
N MET A 13 -14.75 -0.13 -9.44
CA MET A 13 -15.44 0.93 -8.68
C MET A 13 -14.52 2.09 -8.28
N VAL A 14 -13.37 2.29 -8.94
CA VAL A 14 -12.46 3.41 -8.62
C VAL A 14 -13.19 4.75 -8.66
N GLY A 15 -12.98 5.57 -7.63
CA GLY A 15 -13.67 6.86 -7.44
C GLY A 15 -15.06 6.77 -6.80
N GLU A 16 -15.66 5.57 -6.68
CA GLU A 16 -16.95 5.42 -6.02
C GLU A 16 -16.84 5.57 -4.50
N ARG A 17 -17.84 6.23 -3.91
CA ARG A 17 -17.98 6.41 -2.46
C ARG A 17 -19.01 5.42 -1.92
N LEU A 18 -18.58 4.52 -1.03
CA LEU A 18 -19.39 3.42 -0.53
C LEU A 18 -19.59 3.53 0.99
N GLU A 19 -20.79 3.20 1.46
CA GLU A 19 -21.11 3.15 2.89
C GLU A 19 -20.48 1.93 3.53
N ILE A 20 -19.76 2.11 4.63
CA ILE A 20 -19.16 1.01 5.39
C ILE A 20 -20.22 0.43 6.32
N LEU A 21 -20.56 -0.83 6.12
CA LEU A 21 -21.46 -1.58 7.00
C LEU A 21 -20.73 -2.06 8.25
N TYR A 22 -19.54 -2.62 8.08
CA TYR A 22 -18.64 -3.02 9.18
C TYR A 22 -17.20 -3.21 8.69
N ALA A 23 -16.26 -3.25 9.62
CA ALA A 23 -14.86 -3.56 9.36
C ALA A 23 -14.47 -4.87 10.03
N LYS A 24 -13.56 -5.64 9.42
CA LYS A 24 -12.99 -6.85 10.03
C LYS A 24 -11.55 -7.06 9.60
N ARG A 25 -10.82 -7.92 10.32
CA ARG A 25 -9.50 -8.40 9.89
C ARG A 25 -9.65 -9.69 9.06
N ARG A 26 -8.87 -9.80 7.99
CA ARG A 26 -8.75 -11.01 7.15
C ARG A 26 -7.28 -11.19 6.74
N GLY A 27 -6.66 -12.30 7.13
CA GLY A 27 -5.25 -12.56 6.81
C GLY A 27 -4.29 -11.48 7.31
N GLY A 28 -4.54 -10.92 8.51
CA GLY A 28 -3.75 -9.82 9.08
C GLY A 28 -4.13 -8.41 8.59
N ALA A 29 -4.76 -8.28 7.42
CA ALA A 29 -5.16 -7.00 6.85
C ALA A 29 -6.54 -6.53 7.35
N LEU A 30 -6.73 -5.21 7.51
CA LEU A 30 -8.04 -4.59 7.73
C LEU A 30 -8.81 -4.53 6.40
N VAL A 31 -10.07 -4.95 6.42
CA VAL A 31 -10.99 -4.85 5.28
C VAL A 31 -12.28 -4.16 5.70
N PHE A 32 -12.87 -3.40 4.78
CA PHE A 32 -14.18 -2.79 4.92
C PHE A 32 -15.21 -3.59 4.12
N VAL A 33 -16.32 -3.94 4.76
CA VAL A 33 -17.49 -4.48 4.07
C VAL A 33 -18.45 -3.33 3.82
N CYS A 34 -18.69 -3.03 2.56
CA CYS A 34 -19.44 -1.86 2.12
C CYS A 34 -20.72 -2.26 1.40
N ALA A 35 -21.75 -1.42 1.52
CA ALA A 35 -22.97 -1.56 0.75
C ALA A 35 -22.68 -1.33 -0.74
N TYR A 36 -23.24 -2.17 -1.60
CA TYR A 36 -23.18 -2.03 -3.06
C TYR A 36 -24.54 -2.38 -3.67
N GLY A 37 -25.30 -1.35 -4.04
CA GLY A 37 -26.70 -1.52 -4.47
C GLY A 37 -27.61 -2.04 -3.34
N ALA A 38 -28.82 -2.48 -3.70
CA ALA A 38 -29.89 -2.74 -2.72
C ALA A 38 -29.66 -3.95 -1.80
N ALA A 39 -28.88 -4.95 -2.22
CA ALA A 39 -28.72 -6.20 -1.45
C ALA A 39 -27.33 -6.83 -1.58
N ARG A 40 -26.34 -6.15 -2.18
CA ARG A 40 -24.99 -6.69 -2.34
C ARG A 40 -24.02 -5.95 -1.44
N THR A 41 -22.93 -6.62 -1.15
CA THR A 41 -21.80 -6.04 -0.42
C THR A 41 -20.53 -6.24 -1.23
N VAL A 42 -19.59 -5.32 -1.07
CA VAL A 42 -18.21 -5.50 -1.52
C VAL A 42 -17.29 -5.51 -0.31
N THR A 43 -16.27 -6.36 -0.33
CA THR A 43 -15.19 -6.33 0.65
C THR A 43 -13.97 -5.64 0.02
N LEU A 44 -13.54 -4.53 0.60
CA LEU A 44 -12.40 -3.75 0.12
C LEU A 44 -11.26 -3.80 1.14
N PRO A 45 -10.01 -4.12 0.73
CA PRO A 45 -8.84 -3.85 1.54
C PRO A 45 -8.77 -2.36 1.91
N GLN A 46 -8.37 -2.03 3.14
CA GLN A 46 -8.18 -0.64 3.55
C GLN A 46 -7.24 0.12 2.59
N ALA A 47 -6.16 -0.52 2.16
CA ALA A 47 -5.18 0.04 1.21
C ALA A 47 -5.76 0.38 -0.18
N TRP A 48 -6.97 -0.09 -0.50
CA TRP A 48 -7.66 0.24 -1.76
C TRP A 48 -8.64 1.40 -1.62
N THR A 49 -8.63 2.07 -0.47
CA THR A 49 -9.52 3.19 -0.17
C THR A 49 -8.75 4.46 0.16
N ASP A 50 -9.45 5.57 0.24
CA ASP A 50 -8.98 6.85 0.79
C ASP A 50 -8.54 6.77 2.26
N ARG A 51 -8.86 5.67 2.95
CA ARG A 51 -8.38 5.36 4.30
C ARG A 51 -7.16 4.44 4.32
N GLY A 52 -6.57 4.16 3.16
CA GLY A 52 -5.30 3.46 3.05
C GLY A 52 -4.18 4.19 3.78
N GLU A 53 -3.01 3.55 3.86
CA GLU A 53 -1.83 4.24 4.37
C GLU A 53 -1.58 5.50 3.54
N VAL A 54 -1.41 6.64 4.22
CA VAL A 54 -1.13 7.91 3.55
C VAL A 54 0.17 7.72 2.80
N PRO A 55 0.18 7.90 1.47
CA PRO A 55 1.40 7.75 0.74
C PRO A 55 2.45 8.74 1.26
N LEU A 56 3.67 8.27 1.54
CA LEU A 56 4.74 9.12 2.03
C LEU A 56 4.96 10.33 1.09
N ASP A 57 5.20 11.51 1.67
CA ASP A 57 5.42 12.75 0.91
C ASP A 57 6.63 12.64 -0.04
N HIS A 58 7.55 11.72 0.25
CA HIS A 58 8.73 11.45 -0.57
C HIS A 58 8.41 10.46 -1.69
N ARG A 59 7.83 10.95 -2.78
CA ARG A 59 7.77 10.21 -4.04
C ARG A 59 9.16 10.14 -4.66
N LEU A 60 9.63 8.92 -4.93
CA LEU A 60 10.85 8.70 -5.71
C LEU A 60 10.46 8.62 -7.19
N SER A 61 11.16 9.35 -8.04
CA SER A 61 11.19 9.05 -9.47
C SER A 61 11.85 7.69 -9.70
N VAL A 62 11.67 7.13 -10.90
CA VAL A 62 12.32 5.85 -11.28
C VAL A 62 13.84 5.98 -11.16
N GLU A 63 14.39 7.11 -11.59
CA GLU A 63 15.82 7.41 -11.52
C GLU A 63 16.31 7.49 -10.08
N GLN A 64 15.54 8.13 -9.19
CA GLN A 64 15.87 8.21 -7.76
C GLN A 64 15.82 6.84 -7.08
N LEU A 65 14.85 5.99 -7.46
CA LEU A 65 14.76 4.63 -6.96
C LEU A 65 15.94 3.77 -7.43
N CYS A 66 16.35 3.91 -8.70
CA CYS A 66 17.54 3.25 -9.24
C CYS A 66 18.81 3.70 -8.51
N ALA A 67 19.00 5.02 -8.31
CA ALA A 67 20.14 5.56 -7.60
C ALA A 67 20.19 5.08 -6.13
N ALA A 68 19.03 5.02 -5.45
CA ALA A 68 18.95 4.49 -4.09
C ALA A 68 19.36 3.02 -4.01
N ARG A 69 18.96 2.20 -5.01
CA ARG A 69 19.38 0.80 -5.11
C ARG A 69 20.90 0.69 -5.32
N GLU A 70 21.47 1.45 -6.24
CA GLU A 70 22.91 1.42 -6.50
C GLU A 70 23.74 1.79 -5.26
N LEU A 71 23.28 2.78 -4.50
CA LEU A 71 23.89 3.18 -3.25
C LEU A 71 23.80 2.06 -2.20
N ALA A 72 22.62 1.46 -2.02
CA ALA A 72 22.44 0.34 -1.08
C ALA A 72 23.37 -0.83 -1.43
N ASP A 73 23.45 -1.20 -2.71
CA ASP A 73 24.31 -2.27 -3.19
C ASP A 73 25.80 -1.95 -2.95
N ALA A 74 26.22 -0.69 -3.12
CA ALA A 74 27.58 -0.25 -2.84
C ALA A 74 27.93 -0.32 -1.34
N LEU A 75 26.99 0.04 -0.46
CA LEU A 75 27.16 -0.06 0.99
C LEU A 75 27.30 -1.51 1.44
N VAL A 76 26.48 -2.42 0.91
CA VAL A 76 26.58 -3.86 1.20
C VAL A 76 27.94 -4.40 0.80
N ARG A 77 28.38 -4.16 -0.45
CA ARG A 77 29.71 -4.60 -0.92
C ARG A 77 30.86 -4.03 -0.08
N ARG A 78 30.73 -2.79 0.38
CA ARG A 78 31.73 -2.17 1.27
C ARG A 78 31.77 -2.87 2.63
N GLY A 79 30.61 -3.20 3.18
CA GLY A 79 30.50 -3.97 4.42
C GLY A 79 31.16 -5.35 4.32
N GLU A 80 30.89 -6.09 3.25
CA GLU A 80 31.49 -7.40 3.00
C GLU A 80 33.02 -7.34 2.90
N ARG A 81 33.56 -6.33 2.21
CA ARG A 81 35.02 -6.12 2.11
C ARG A 81 35.66 -5.77 3.45
N ALA A 82 34.97 -4.99 4.28
CA ALA A 82 35.45 -4.65 5.63
C ALA A 82 35.49 -5.87 6.56
N VAL A 83 34.57 -6.83 6.38
CA VAL A 83 34.54 -8.11 7.12
C VAL A 83 35.58 -9.10 6.56
N GLY A 84 35.75 -9.17 5.24
CA GLY A 84 36.68 -10.11 4.59
C GLY A 84 38.15 -9.69 4.60
N GLY A 85 38.47 -8.42 4.86
CA GLY A 85 39.84 -7.90 4.98
C GLY A 85 40.46 -8.02 6.38
N ALA A 86 39.75 -8.60 7.34
CA ALA A 86 40.18 -8.78 8.72
C ALA A 86 40.68 -10.22 9.03
N SER A 87 41.06 -11.00 8.01
CA SER A 87 41.66 -12.35 8.14
C SER A 87 43.11 -12.37 7.69
#